data_AF-A0A3L7TJS9-F1
#
_entry.id   AF-A0A3L7TJS9-F1
#
_cell.length_a   1.000
_cell.length_b   1.000
_cell.length_c   1.000
_cell.angle_alpha   90.00
_cell.angle_beta   90.00
_cell.angle_gamma   90.00
#
_symmetry.space_group_name_H-M   'P 1'
#
loop_
_entity.id
_entity.type
_entity.pdbx_description
1 polymer ?
#
loop_
_entity_poly.entity_id
_entity_poly.type
_entity_poly.pdbx_seq_one_letter_code
_entity_poly.pdbx_strand_id
1 'polypeptide(L)'
;MLHAALLIIGITMLVPPPKLAEIRVDSLPPLTNAEYIELIGVAGFSLDGFSIVVIGDDDSAIGPALGNSGVLEAVISLDGQMIPADRSFLIHASPALPMKADLDAITGLDDADNLTVLLVRQCKAHAGDDLDLDNDGVLDIEPWSELIDGVSIMWGAPGVHSEWTYASAQVGPNGGFFIFQTRRCLDTDAWRIGSFAYSADATAETAGAVNPPCVGSLCMGDINQDAAVDAGDLSLVLAHWGQLGTVADIDGDGVVGAGDLSIVLAYWGACDL
;
A
#
# COMPACT_ATOMS: atom_id res chain seq x y z
N MET A 1 23.83 41.80 -30.65
CA MET A 1 23.66 40.34 -30.53
C MET A 1 23.10 40.06 -29.14
N LEU A 2 21.79 39.89 -29.05
CA LEU A 2 21.09 39.62 -27.80
C LEU A 2 21.15 38.11 -27.58
N HIS A 3 21.87 37.66 -26.55
CA HIS A 3 21.90 36.24 -26.17
C HIS A 3 20.60 35.95 -25.41
N ALA A 4 19.67 35.25 -26.05
CA ALA A 4 18.54 34.65 -25.37
C ALA A 4 19.06 33.46 -24.55
N ALA A 5 19.06 33.59 -23.22
CA ALA A 5 19.25 32.46 -22.33
C ALA A 5 17.99 31.58 -22.41
N LEU A 6 18.16 30.35 -22.91
CA LEU A 6 17.14 29.32 -22.90
C LEU A 6 16.93 28.90 -21.43
N LEU A 7 15.81 29.34 -20.83
CA LEU A 7 15.38 28.88 -19.52
C LEU A 7 14.84 27.44 -19.71
N ILE A 8 15.67 26.45 -19.41
CA ILE A 8 15.20 25.07 -19.27
C ILE A 8 14.41 25.03 -17.96
N ILE A 9 13.09 25.15 -18.05
CA ILE A 9 12.19 24.81 -16.94
C ILE A 9 12.31 23.30 -16.80
N GLY A 10 13.13 22.85 -15.85
CA GLY A 10 13.15 21.45 -15.45
C GLY A 10 11.75 21.09 -14.97
N ILE A 11 11.07 20.23 -15.72
CA ILE A 11 9.90 19.52 -15.20
C ILE A 11 10.46 18.61 -14.11
N THR A 12 10.42 19.04 -12.85
CA THR A 12 10.50 18.10 -11.73
C THR A 12 9.32 17.17 -11.88
N MET A 13 9.57 15.95 -12.35
CA MET A 13 8.58 14.89 -12.25
C MET A 13 8.25 14.73 -10.76
N LEU A 14 6.98 14.89 -10.42
CA LEU A 14 6.51 14.59 -9.07
C LEU A 14 6.62 13.07 -8.92
N VAL A 15 7.56 12.62 -8.10
CA VAL A 15 7.67 11.20 -7.76
C VAL A 15 6.41 10.85 -6.96
N PRO A 16 5.64 9.81 -7.34
CA PRO A 16 4.45 9.44 -6.61
C PRO A 16 4.82 9.09 -5.15
N PRO A 17 3.98 9.48 -4.18
CA PRO A 17 4.21 9.09 -2.80
C PRO A 17 4.06 7.56 -2.64
N PRO A 18 4.66 6.99 -1.59
CA PRO A 18 4.46 5.58 -1.26
C PRO A 18 3.00 5.30 -0.90
N LYS A 19 2.62 4.02 -0.98
CA LYS A 19 1.28 3.49 -0.68
C LYS A 19 1.37 2.35 0.32
N LEU A 20 0.28 2.09 1.03
CA LEU A 20 0.12 0.88 1.83
C LEU A 20 0.00 -0.32 0.90
N ALA A 21 0.84 -1.33 1.08
CA ALA A 21 0.93 -2.49 0.21
C ALA A 21 0.31 -3.74 0.82
N GLU A 22 0.69 -4.09 2.04
CA GLU A 22 0.30 -5.33 2.69
C GLU A 22 0.20 -5.12 4.19
N ILE A 23 -0.83 -5.70 4.81
CA ILE A 23 -1.05 -5.62 6.25
C ILE A 23 -1.39 -7.02 6.74
N ARG A 24 -0.61 -7.50 7.69
CA ARG A 24 -0.93 -8.70 8.45
C ARG A 24 -1.25 -8.29 9.88
N VAL A 25 -2.46 -8.60 10.30
CA VAL A 25 -3.01 -8.32 11.63
C VAL A 25 -2.69 -9.46 12.59
N ASP A 26 -2.66 -10.70 12.10
CA ASP A 26 -2.29 -11.89 12.89
C ASP A 26 -1.94 -13.05 11.95
N SER A 27 -1.59 -14.20 12.52
CA SER A 27 -1.52 -15.47 11.82
C SER A 27 -1.87 -16.67 12.70
N LEU A 28 -2.50 -17.68 12.09
CA LEU A 28 -2.62 -19.02 12.66
C LEU A 28 -1.34 -19.86 12.40
N PRO A 29 -1.13 -20.95 13.16
CA PRO A 29 0.05 -21.81 13.01
C PRO A 29 0.40 -22.17 11.54
N PRO A 30 1.69 -22.33 11.20
CA PRO A 30 2.80 -22.65 12.10
C PRO A 30 3.45 -21.44 12.78
N LEU A 31 3.21 -20.23 12.30
CA LEU A 31 3.65 -18.99 12.93
C LEU A 31 2.42 -18.28 13.49
N THR A 32 2.43 -17.91 14.76
CA THR A 32 1.31 -17.22 15.41
C THR A 32 1.68 -15.79 15.75
N ASN A 33 0.72 -14.86 15.73
CA ASN A 33 0.93 -13.46 16.10
C ASN A 33 2.00 -12.79 15.22
N ALA A 34 1.97 -13.12 13.93
CA ALA A 34 2.74 -12.40 12.94
C ALA A 34 1.97 -11.15 12.56
N GLU A 35 2.58 -9.98 12.78
CA GLU A 35 2.01 -8.68 12.50
C GLU A 35 3.01 -7.86 11.72
N TYR A 36 2.55 -7.20 10.65
CA TYR A 36 3.36 -6.22 9.94
C TYR A 36 2.48 -5.27 9.13
N ILE A 37 3.06 -4.11 8.83
CA ILE A 37 2.56 -3.15 7.84
C ILE A 37 3.65 -2.95 6.81
N GLU A 38 3.29 -2.99 5.54
CA GLU A 38 4.23 -2.83 4.43
C GLU A 38 3.81 -1.67 3.54
N LEU A 39 4.80 -0.89 3.10
CA LEU A 39 4.64 0.13 2.07
C LEU A 39 5.30 -0.29 0.76
N ILE A 40 4.78 0.25 -0.34
CA ILE A 40 5.43 0.22 -1.65
C ILE A 40 5.73 1.64 -2.10
N GLY A 41 6.90 1.87 -2.70
CA GLY A 41 7.31 3.20 -3.14
C GLY A 41 8.48 3.20 -4.12
N VAL A 42 8.81 4.38 -4.64
CA VAL A 42 9.99 4.54 -5.50
C VAL A 42 11.24 4.38 -4.65
N ALA A 43 12.19 3.53 -5.08
CA ALA A 43 13.46 3.34 -4.39
C ALA A 43 14.19 4.69 -4.14
N GLY A 44 14.62 4.90 -2.91
CA GLY A 44 15.26 6.15 -2.46
C GLY A 44 14.29 7.30 -2.17
N PHE A 45 12.97 7.10 -2.28
CA PHE A 45 12.00 8.07 -1.81
C PHE A 45 12.16 8.27 -0.29
N SER A 46 12.34 9.52 0.14
CA SER A 46 12.46 9.87 1.56
C SER A 46 11.10 9.83 2.24
N LEU A 47 11.05 9.13 3.37
CA LEU A 47 9.87 9.02 4.22
C LEU A 47 9.81 10.12 5.30
N ASP A 48 10.68 11.14 5.21
CA ASP A 48 10.66 12.28 6.13
C ASP A 48 9.31 12.99 6.09
N GLY A 49 8.70 13.13 7.26
CA GLY A 49 7.40 13.71 7.48
C GLY A 49 6.23 12.79 7.19
N PHE A 50 6.45 11.49 6.92
CA PHE A 50 5.39 10.50 6.81
C PHE A 50 5.19 9.75 8.14
N SER A 51 3.98 9.28 8.38
CA SER A 51 3.68 8.42 9.53
C SER A 51 2.61 7.41 9.17
N ILE A 52 2.69 6.22 9.78
CA ILE A 52 1.56 5.30 9.85
C ILE A 52 0.71 5.69 11.05
N VAL A 53 -0.60 5.74 10.86
CA VAL A 53 -1.59 5.91 11.91
C VAL A 53 -2.53 4.70 11.86
N VAL A 54 -2.65 3.98 12.97
CA VAL A 54 -3.63 2.91 13.13
C VAL A 54 -4.72 3.43 14.05
N ILE A 55 -5.96 3.38 13.56
CA ILE A 55 -7.16 3.80 14.27
C ILE A 55 -7.98 2.55 14.55
N GLY A 56 -8.34 2.37 15.82
CA GLY A 56 -9.19 1.30 16.31
C GLY A 56 -10.17 1.88 17.31
N ASP A 57 -10.11 1.36 18.54
CA ASP A 57 -11.05 1.69 19.60
C ASP A 57 -10.39 2.00 20.97
N ASP A 58 -11.17 2.56 21.89
CA ASP A 58 -10.73 2.74 23.28
C ASP A 58 -10.77 1.41 24.04
N ASP A 59 -9.62 0.77 24.08
CA ASP A 59 -9.25 -0.40 24.88
C ASP A 59 -9.69 -0.32 26.38
N SER A 60 -9.84 0.90 26.92
CA SER A 60 -10.20 1.17 28.30
C SER A 60 -11.69 1.50 28.52
N ALA A 61 -12.49 1.55 27.47
CA ALA A 61 -13.87 1.99 27.58
C ALA A 61 -14.79 0.93 28.20
N ILE A 62 -15.44 1.34 29.28
CA ILE A 62 -16.29 0.46 30.09
C ILE A 62 -17.73 0.52 29.56
N GLY A 63 -17.98 -0.16 28.44
CA GLY A 63 -19.32 -0.57 28.02
C GLY A 63 -19.64 -0.33 26.54
N PRO A 64 -20.25 -1.31 25.83
CA PRO A 64 -20.49 -1.30 24.38
C PRO A 64 -21.60 -0.34 23.90
N ALA A 65 -21.98 0.65 24.72
CA ALA A 65 -23.14 1.51 24.49
C ALA A 65 -22.79 2.97 24.16
N LEU A 66 -21.52 3.32 24.22
CA LEU A 66 -20.95 4.58 23.72
C LEU A 66 -19.84 4.08 22.81
N GLY A 67 -20.00 4.18 21.48
CA GLY A 67 -18.96 3.71 20.56
C GLY A 67 -17.57 4.16 21.03
N ASN A 68 -16.57 3.31 20.83
CA ASN A 68 -15.21 3.56 21.27
C ASN A 68 -14.29 3.94 20.11
N SER A 69 -14.85 4.27 18.95
CA SER A 69 -14.10 4.34 17.70
C SER A 69 -13.29 5.62 17.60
N GLY A 70 -12.26 5.60 16.74
CA GLY A 70 -11.50 6.83 16.44
C GLY A 70 -10.29 7.04 17.34
N VAL A 71 -10.05 6.12 18.28
CA VAL A 71 -8.85 6.13 19.11
C VAL A 71 -7.67 5.55 18.34
N LEU A 72 -6.51 6.19 18.50
CA LEU A 72 -5.28 5.78 17.83
C LEU A 72 -4.56 4.66 18.58
N GLU A 73 -4.46 3.48 17.98
CA GLU A 73 -3.69 2.36 18.51
C GLU A 73 -2.18 2.59 18.38
N ALA A 74 -1.77 3.17 17.25
CA ALA A 74 -0.37 3.45 16.97
C ALA A 74 -0.20 4.67 16.08
N VAL A 75 0.88 5.40 16.36
CA VAL A 75 1.41 6.44 15.48
C VAL A 75 2.90 6.18 15.30
N ILE A 76 3.30 5.77 14.10
CA ILE A 76 4.66 5.34 13.78
C ILE A 76 5.29 6.38 12.84
N SER A 77 6.24 7.17 13.35
CA SER A 77 7.00 8.08 12.49
C SER A 77 7.94 7.30 11.57
N LEU A 78 8.00 7.71 10.30
CA LEU A 78 8.90 7.17 9.29
C LEU A 78 10.09 8.11 9.01
N ASP A 79 10.30 9.11 9.87
CA ASP A 79 11.41 10.07 9.73
C ASP A 79 12.78 9.38 9.71
N GLY A 80 13.66 9.86 8.83
CA GLY A 80 14.99 9.33 8.62
C GLY A 80 15.04 8.05 7.79
N GLN A 81 13.88 7.52 7.38
CA GLN A 81 13.79 6.32 6.55
C GLN A 81 13.69 6.67 5.06
N MET A 82 14.01 5.69 4.22
CA MET A 82 13.84 5.77 2.77
C MET A 82 13.29 4.45 2.27
N ILE A 83 12.49 4.51 1.20
CA ILE A 83 12.08 3.29 0.49
C ILE A 83 13.33 2.58 -0.05
N PRO A 84 13.53 1.27 0.22
CA PRO A 84 14.73 0.55 -0.17
C PRO A 84 14.75 0.24 -1.68
N ALA A 85 15.84 -0.39 -2.14
CA ALA A 85 16.06 -0.66 -3.56
C ALA A 85 15.09 -1.69 -4.16
N ASP A 86 14.55 -2.58 -3.33
CA ASP A 86 13.52 -3.57 -3.69
C ASP A 86 12.10 -2.98 -3.67
N ARG A 87 11.95 -1.69 -3.31
CA ARG A 87 10.70 -0.91 -3.30
C ARG A 87 9.68 -1.29 -2.23
N SER A 88 9.93 -2.32 -1.44
CA SER A 88 9.10 -2.66 -0.28
C SER A 88 9.71 -2.07 0.98
N PHE A 89 8.89 -1.48 1.86
CA PHE A 89 9.33 -1.00 3.17
C PHE A 89 8.51 -1.69 4.26
N LEU A 90 9.13 -2.63 4.97
CA LEU A 90 8.48 -3.49 5.94
C LEU A 90 8.63 -2.96 7.37
N ILE A 91 7.49 -2.83 8.06
CA ILE A 91 7.38 -2.36 9.43
C ILE A 91 6.85 -3.50 10.31
N HIS A 92 7.66 -3.97 11.26
CA HIS A 92 7.20 -4.87 12.32
C HIS A 92 8.16 -4.90 13.50
N ALA A 93 7.61 -5.17 14.69
CA ALA A 93 8.35 -5.62 15.86
C ALA A 93 8.09 -7.10 16.20
N SER A 94 7.33 -7.82 15.35
CA SER A 94 6.98 -9.21 15.61
C SER A 94 8.23 -10.11 15.58
N PRO A 95 8.60 -10.76 16.70
CA PRO A 95 9.74 -11.67 16.75
C PRO A 95 9.45 -13.01 16.05
N ALA A 96 8.18 -13.24 15.68
CA ALA A 96 7.74 -14.44 14.99
C ALA A 96 8.18 -14.41 13.51
N LEU A 97 8.24 -13.22 12.91
CA LEU A 97 8.55 -13.05 11.49
C LEU A 97 10.04 -13.38 11.18
N PRO A 98 10.34 -14.31 10.25
CA PRO A 98 11.72 -14.66 9.88
C PRO A 98 12.48 -13.63 9.02
N MET A 99 11.82 -12.64 8.47
CA MET A 99 12.39 -11.56 7.66
C MET A 99 12.73 -10.39 8.57
N LYS A 100 13.68 -9.56 8.13
CA LYS A 100 14.11 -8.39 8.89
C LYS A 100 13.27 -7.19 8.46
N ALA A 101 12.66 -6.50 9.41
CA ALA A 101 12.04 -5.20 9.16
C ALA A 101 13.05 -4.17 8.62
N ASP A 102 12.55 -3.25 7.80
CA ASP A 102 13.23 -1.99 7.51
C ASP A 102 13.11 -1.05 8.71
N LEU A 103 11.94 -1.06 9.38
CA LEU A 103 11.69 -0.36 10.63
C LEU A 103 11.14 -1.30 11.70
N ASP A 104 11.88 -1.42 12.81
CA ASP A 104 11.44 -2.14 14.01
C ASP A 104 10.51 -1.23 14.84
N ALA A 105 9.19 -1.46 14.73
CA ALA A 105 8.15 -0.70 15.42
C ALA A 105 6.93 -1.56 15.74
N ILE A 106 6.30 -1.29 16.88
CA ILE A 106 5.02 -1.90 17.28
C ILE A 106 3.92 -1.32 16.39
N THR A 107 3.15 -2.19 15.75
CA THR A 107 2.17 -1.83 14.72
C THR A 107 0.84 -1.35 15.28
N GLY A 108 0.48 -1.72 16.51
CA GLY A 108 -0.83 -1.41 17.11
C GLY A 108 -1.98 -2.02 16.33
N LEU A 109 -1.75 -3.17 15.69
CA LEU A 109 -2.80 -3.92 15.03
C LEU A 109 -3.45 -4.80 16.10
N ASP A 110 -4.69 -4.50 16.46
CA ASP A 110 -5.45 -5.32 17.41
C ASP A 110 -6.23 -6.44 16.68
N ASP A 111 -6.37 -7.57 17.37
CA ASP A 111 -7.08 -8.73 16.90
C ASP A 111 -8.60 -8.54 17.08
N ALA A 112 -9.36 -8.93 16.06
CA ALA A 112 -10.81 -9.00 16.05
C ALA A 112 -11.61 -7.68 16.09
N ASP A 113 -10.98 -6.54 15.75
CA ASP A 113 -11.67 -5.24 15.62
C ASP A 113 -11.77 -4.76 14.17
N ASN A 114 -12.62 -3.75 13.92
CA ASN A 114 -12.46 -2.95 12.71
C ASN A 114 -11.29 -1.98 12.90
N LEU A 115 -10.25 -2.14 12.10
CA LEU A 115 -9.09 -1.27 12.12
C LEU A 115 -9.05 -0.40 10.87
N THR A 116 -8.49 0.80 11.01
CA THR A 116 -8.12 1.66 9.89
C THR A 116 -6.65 1.98 9.94
N VAL A 117 -5.92 1.62 8.90
CA VAL A 117 -4.48 1.95 8.75
C VAL A 117 -4.36 3.04 7.71
N LEU A 118 -3.75 4.16 8.10
CA LEU A 118 -3.53 5.34 7.27
C LEU A 118 -2.03 5.61 7.12
N LEU A 119 -1.65 6.05 5.93
CA LEU A 119 -0.39 6.71 5.66
C LEU A 119 -0.66 8.21 5.54
N VAL A 120 -0.05 9.02 6.40
CA VAL A 120 -0.33 10.46 6.50
C VAL A 120 0.96 11.28 6.48
N ARG A 121 0.83 12.59 6.23
CA ARG A 121 1.96 13.53 6.20
C ARG A 121 1.87 14.61 7.27
N GLN A 122 2.99 14.91 7.91
CA GLN A 122 3.14 15.87 9.01
C GLN A 122 2.19 15.55 10.19
N CYS A 123 2.15 14.29 10.60
CA CYS A 123 1.34 13.84 11.72
C CYS A 123 1.79 14.49 13.03
N LYS A 124 0.83 14.92 13.84
CA LYS A 124 1.03 15.48 15.19
C LYS A 124 0.27 14.71 16.27
N ALA A 125 -0.39 13.63 15.87
CA ALA A 125 -1.14 12.75 16.76
C ALA A 125 -0.18 11.87 17.58
N HIS A 126 -0.72 11.29 18.64
CA HIS A 126 -0.06 10.29 19.47
C HIS A 126 -1.02 9.12 19.70
N ALA A 127 -0.47 7.93 19.98
CA ALA A 127 -1.29 6.79 20.38
C ALA A 127 -2.14 7.15 21.61
N GLY A 128 -3.41 6.74 21.61
CA GLY A 128 -4.43 7.07 22.60
C GLY A 128 -5.18 8.38 22.36
N ASP A 129 -4.80 9.18 21.35
CA ASP A 129 -5.64 10.32 20.94
C ASP A 129 -6.97 9.81 20.36
N ASP A 130 -8.08 10.39 20.79
CA ASP A 130 -9.42 10.13 20.23
C ASP A 130 -9.74 11.18 19.16
N LEU A 131 -9.94 10.71 17.93
CA LEU A 131 -10.18 11.53 16.74
C LEU A 131 -11.66 11.59 16.31
N ASP A 132 -12.54 10.75 16.88
CA ASP A 132 -13.99 10.73 16.62
C ASP A 132 -14.71 10.87 17.97
N LEU A 133 -14.69 12.09 18.53
CA LEU A 133 -15.10 12.34 19.91
C LEU A 133 -16.60 12.11 20.13
N ASP A 134 -17.40 12.25 19.08
CA ASP A 134 -18.85 12.00 19.13
C ASP A 134 -19.26 10.62 18.59
N ASN A 135 -18.29 9.82 18.12
CA ASN A 135 -18.43 8.43 17.69
C ASN A 135 -19.47 8.26 16.57
N ASP A 136 -19.50 9.20 15.63
CA ASP A 136 -20.47 9.22 14.53
C ASP A 136 -19.94 8.59 13.23
N GLY A 137 -18.68 8.14 13.23
CA GLY A 137 -17.99 7.55 12.08
C GLY A 137 -17.34 8.56 11.15
N VAL A 138 -17.21 9.82 11.59
CA VAL A 138 -16.48 10.89 10.92
C VAL A 138 -15.43 11.45 11.87
N LEU A 139 -14.18 11.53 11.42
CA LEU A 139 -13.13 12.13 12.23
C LEU A 139 -13.41 13.62 12.45
N ASP A 140 -13.49 14.03 13.72
CA ASP A 140 -13.57 15.42 14.16
C ASP A 140 -12.23 16.15 13.96
N ILE A 141 -11.14 15.40 14.12
CA ILE A 141 -9.78 15.92 14.12
C ILE A 141 -8.92 15.07 13.20
N GLU A 142 -8.31 15.73 12.22
CA GLU A 142 -7.25 15.17 11.39
C GLU A 142 -5.92 15.87 11.74
N PRO A 143 -5.14 15.34 12.70
CA PRO A 143 -3.90 15.95 13.17
C PRO A 143 -2.72 15.78 12.20
N TRP A 144 -2.99 15.58 10.91
CA TRP A 144 -2.03 15.52 9.81
C TRP A 144 -2.35 16.62 8.79
N SER A 145 -1.38 16.94 7.93
CA SER A 145 -1.57 17.92 6.86
C SER A 145 -2.17 17.34 5.59
N GLU A 146 -2.02 16.02 5.39
CA GLU A 146 -2.42 15.31 4.19
C GLU A 146 -2.61 13.82 4.51
N LEU A 147 -3.72 13.24 4.07
CA LEU A 147 -3.92 11.79 3.99
C LEU A 147 -3.38 11.32 2.64
N ILE A 148 -2.39 10.44 2.66
CA ILE A 148 -1.70 9.94 1.46
C ILE A 148 -2.39 8.68 0.94
N ASP A 149 -2.66 7.74 1.85
CA ASP A 149 -3.28 6.46 1.53
C ASP A 149 -3.93 5.86 2.79
N GLY A 150 -4.86 4.93 2.63
CA GLY A 150 -5.52 4.29 3.75
C GLY A 150 -6.36 3.09 3.37
N VAL A 151 -6.48 2.14 4.30
CA VAL A 151 -7.37 0.99 4.18
C VAL A 151 -8.00 0.64 5.53
N SER A 152 -9.27 0.29 5.51
CA SER A 152 -9.98 -0.23 6.67
C SER A 152 -10.20 -1.73 6.53
N ILE A 153 -9.86 -2.46 7.59
CA ILE A 153 -10.03 -3.91 7.71
C ILE A 153 -11.25 -4.12 8.59
N MET A 154 -12.32 -4.65 8.01
CA MET A 154 -13.61 -4.80 8.66
C MET A 154 -13.80 -6.25 9.10
N TRP A 155 -13.83 -6.48 10.40
CA TRP A 155 -14.33 -7.71 11.00
C TRP A 155 -15.86 -7.73 11.02
N GLY A 156 -16.47 -6.63 11.48
CA GLY A 156 -17.91 -6.42 11.59
C GLY A 156 -18.45 -5.36 10.64
N ALA A 157 -19.77 -5.18 10.62
CA ALA A 157 -20.36 -4.00 9.95
C ALA A 157 -20.02 -2.75 10.78
N PRO A 158 -19.43 -1.68 10.22
CA PRO A 158 -19.13 -0.46 10.97
C PRO A 158 -20.38 0.18 11.57
N GLY A 159 -20.28 0.70 12.80
CA GLY A 159 -21.39 1.35 13.48
C GLY A 159 -21.18 1.48 14.99
N VAL A 160 -22.04 2.23 15.67
CA VAL A 160 -21.96 2.46 17.15
C VAL A 160 -22.07 1.22 18.04
N HIS A 161 -22.35 0.05 17.47
CA HIS A 161 -22.42 -1.24 18.18
C HIS A 161 -21.28 -2.19 17.79
N SER A 162 -20.30 -1.63 17.07
CA SER A 162 -19.03 -2.16 16.61
C SER A 162 -18.07 -0.95 16.54
N GLU A 163 -17.02 -1.04 15.74
CA GLU A 163 -16.05 0.02 15.55
C GLU A 163 -16.25 0.65 14.17
N TRP A 164 -16.26 1.99 14.10
CA TRP A 164 -16.31 2.71 12.83
C TRP A 164 -15.01 2.57 12.04
N THR A 165 -15.07 2.88 10.75
CA THR A 165 -13.93 2.83 9.85
C THR A 165 -13.76 4.15 9.12
N TYR A 166 -12.50 4.54 8.87
CA TYR A 166 -12.18 5.91 8.45
C TYR A 166 -11.44 6.00 7.12
N ALA A 167 -11.17 4.87 6.44
CA ALA A 167 -10.59 4.87 5.10
C ALA A 167 -11.64 4.55 4.03
N SER A 168 -11.44 5.14 2.85
CA SER A 168 -12.30 4.91 1.69
C SER A 168 -12.14 3.51 1.09
N ALA A 169 -10.92 2.96 1.13
CA ALA A 169 -10.68 1.57 0.78
C ALA A 169 -11.04 0.67 1.96
N GLN A 170 -11.83 -0.37 1.71
CA GLN A 170 -12.33 -1.26 2.75
C GLN A 170 -12.18 -2.73 2.34
N VAL A 171 -11.84 -3.57 3.31
CA VAL A 171 -11.65 -5.02 3.12
C VAL A 171 -12.49 -5.75 4.16
N GLY A 172 -13.40 -6.60 3.69
CA GLY A 172 -14.39 -7.27 4.55
C GLY A 172 -15.76 -6.59 4.55
N PRO A 173 -16.65 -6.92 5.52
CA PRO A 173 -16.54 -8.06 6.43
C PRO A 173 -16.67 -9.39 5.71
N ASN A 174 -15.93 -10.42 6.17
CA ASN A 174 -15.86 -11.72 5.51
C ASN A 174 -16.78 -12.76 6.16
N GLY A 175 -18.09 -12.48 6.25
CA GLY A 175 -19.06 -13.42 6.81
C GLY A 175 -18.79 -13.84 8.27
N GLY A 176 -18.15 -12.97 9.06
CA GLY A 176 -17.77 -13.24 10.46
C GLY A 176 -16.44 -13.98 10.61
N PHE A 177 -15.58 -14.00 9.59
CA PHE A 177 -14.21 -14.52 9.66
C PHE A 177 -13.17 -13.41 9.74
N PHE A 178 -12.12 -13.66 10.53
CA PHE A 178 -11.16 -12.66 10.93
C PHE A 178 -10.20 -12.47 9.78
N ILE A 179 -9.91 -11.22 9.47
CA ILE A 179 -9.03 -10.88 8.37
C ILE A 179 -7.63 -10.80 8.94
N PHE A 180 -6.95 -11.95 8.91
CA PHE A 180 -5.56 -12.07 9.33
C PHE A 180 -4.61 -11.26 8.45
N GLN A 181 -4.96 -11.08 7.17
CA GLN A 181 -4.10 -10.46 6.19
C GLN A 181 -4.93 -9.79 5.11
N THR A 182 -4.49 -8.61 4.68
CA THR A 182 -4.92 -7.99 3.45
C THR A 182 -3.74 -7.47 2.64
N ARG A 183 -3.89 -7.51 1.32
CA ARG A 183 -2.87 -7.02 0.40
C ARG A 183 -3.47 -6.23 -0.73
N ARG A 184 -2.69 -5.30 -1.26
CA ARG A 184 -2.97 -4.52 -2.44
C ARG A 184 -2.38 -5.22 -3.66
N CYS A 185 -3.20 -5.41 -4.69
CA CYS A 185 -2.78 -5.98 -5.95
C CYS A 185 -1.83 -5.02 -6.68
N LEU A 186 -0.69 -5.51 -7.16
CA LEU A 186 0.30 -4.68 -7.84
C LEU A 186 -0.23 -4.00 -9.11
N ASP A 187 -1.11 -4.69 -9.83
CA ASP A 187 -1.60 -4.30 -11.15
C ASP A 187 -2.87 -3.43 -11.14
N THR A 188 -3.67 -3.53 -10.09
CA THR A 188 -5.03 -2.98 -10.07
C THR A 188 -5.29 -2.05 -8.90
N ASP A 189 -4.31 -1.91 -7.99
CA ASP A 189 -4.45 -1.17 -6.73
C ASP A 189 -5.60 -1.69 -5.83
N ALA A 190 -6.18 -2.83 -6.20
CA ALA A 190 -7.33 -3.40 -5.52
C ALA A 190 -6.89 -4.16 -4.27
N TRP A 191 -7.62 -4.01 -3.17
CA TRP A 191 -7.36 -4.81 -1.98
C TRP A 191 -7.95 -6.23 -2.08
N ARG A 192 -7.29 -7.19 -1.43
CA ARG A 192 -7.69 -8.60 -1.35
C ARG A 192 -7.50 -9.10 0.08
N ILE A 193 -8.37 -10.01 0.49
CA ILE A 193 -8.19 -10.81 1.71
C ILE A 193 -7.13 -11.87 1.41
N GLY A 194 -6.13 -11.98 2.28
CA GLY A 194 -5.04 -12.93 2.19
C GLY A 194 -5.28 -14.23 2.96
N SER A 195 -4.19 -14.92 3.28
CA SER A 195 -4.18 -16.19 4.02
C SER A 195 -4.30 -15.98 5.53
N PHE A 196 -5.06 -16.86 6.19
CA PHE A 196 -5.16 -16.92 7.65
C PHE A 196 -3.88 -17.41 8.34
N ALA A 197 -3.06 -18.19 7.65
CA ALA A 197 -1.77 -18.67 8.15
C ALA A 197 -0.65 -17.92 7.45
N TYR A 198 0.40 -17.59 8.21
CA TYR A 198 1.62 -17.10 7.63
C TYR A 198 2.37 -18.27 6.99
N SER A 199 2.60 -18.19 5.68
CA SER A 199 3.47 -19.11 4.98
C SER A 199 4.24 -18.35 3.92
N ALA A 200 5.58 -18.33 4.04
CA ALA A 200 6.46 -17.63 3.10
C ALA A 200 6.44 -18.24 1.68
N ASP A 201 5.72 -19.35 1.49
CA ASP A 201 5.48 -20.01 0.21
C ASP A 201 4.07 -19.75 -0.38
N ALA A 202 3.21 -19.03 0.34
CA ALA A 202 1.93 -18.61 -0.21
C ALA A 202 2.19 -17.51 -1.25
N THR A 203 1.58 -17.66 -2.43
CA THR A 203 1.78 -16.73 -3.55
C THR A 203 1.37 -15.29 -3.25
N ALA A 204 0.68 -15.05 -2.12
CA ALA A 204 0.09 -13.79 -1.70
C ALA A 204 0.56 -13.33 -0.31
N GLU A 205 1.55 -14.00 0.29
CA GLU A 205 2.21 -13.55 1.51
C GLU A 205 3.62 -13.08 1.10
N THR A 206 3.81 -11.76 1.10
CA THR A 206 4.99 -11.15 0.48
C THR A 206 5.72 -10.17 1.39
N ALA A 207 5.65 -10.36 2.71
CA ALA A 207 6.39 -9.51 3.66
C ALA A 207 7.88 -9.34 3.28
N GLY A 208 8.29 -8.08 3.09
CA GLY A 208 9.61 -7.66 2.61
C GLY A 208 9.78 -7.76 1.09
N ALA A 209 8.71 -7.89 0.33
CA ALA A 209 8.72 -8.08 -1.12
C ALA A 209 7.48 -7.46 -1.76
N VAL A 210 7.55 -7.25 -3.07
CA VAL A 210 6.42 -6.68 -3.81
C VAL A 210 5.29 -7.71 -3.93
N ASN A 211 4.06 -7.26 -3.66
CA ASN A 211 2.84 -8.04 -3.83
C ASN A 211 2.67 -8.62 -5.25
N PRO A 212 2.04 -9.79 -5.42
CA PRO A 212 1.74 -10.31 -6.75
C PRO A 212 0.58 -9.53 -7.42
N PRO A 213 0.48 -9.56 -8.76
CA PRO A 213 -0.69 -9.09 -9.48
C PRO A 213 -1.94 -9.90 -9.13
N CYS A 214 -3.12 -9.34 -9.43
CA CYS A 214 -4.39 -10.03 -9.27
C CYS A 214 -4.96 -10.58 -10.58
N VAL A 215 -4.64 -9.95 -11.71
CA VAL A 215 -5.08 -10.37 -13.06
C VAL A 215 -3.92 -10.74 -13.99
N GLY A 216 -2.67 -10.52 -13.56
CA GLY A 216 -1.46 -11.04 -14.22
C GLY A 216 -0.86 -10.14 -15.30
N SER A 217 -1.25 -8.86 -15.36
CA SER A 217 -0.61 -7.86 -16.23
C SER A 217 -0.31 -6.63 -15.40
N LEU A 218 0.98 -6.39 -15.15
CA LEU A 218 1.46 -5.39 -14.19
C LEU A 218 1.24 -3.97 -14.70
N CYS A 219 1.56 -3.71 -15.95
CA CYS A 219 1.07 -2.56 -16.68
C CYS A 219 1.19 -2.81 -18.19
N MET A 220 0.41 -2.09 -18.99
CA MET A 220 0.22 -2.38 -20.43
C MET A 220 1.51 -2.33 -21.25
N GLY A 221 2.55 -1.63 -20.75
CA GLY A 221 3.85 -1.49 -21.40
C GLY A 221 4.94 -2.43 -20.92
N ASP A 222 4.70 -3.26 -19.89
CA ASP A 222 5.68 -4.23 -19.36
C ASP A 222 5.58 -5.54 -20.13
N ILE A 223 6.33 -5.60 -21.22
CA ILE A 223 6.32 -6.70 -22.20
C ILE A 223 7.18 -7.86 -21.68
N ASN A 224 8.25 -7.57 -20.95
CA ASN A 224 9.18 -8.58 -20.43
C ASN A 224 8.77 -9.16 -19.05
N GLN A 225 7.75 -8.58 -18.41
CA GLN A 225 7.18 -8.95 -17.12
C GLN A 225 8.15 -8.78 -15.94
N ASP A 226 8.98 -7.73 -15.95
CA ASP A 226 9.93 -7.43 -14.89
C ASP A 226 9.44 -6.36 -13.89
N ALA A 227 8.17 -5.97 -13.98
CA ALA A 227 7.51 -4.97 -13.14
C ALA A 227 8.03 -3.53 -13.35
N ALA A 228 8.65 -3.26 -14.50
CA ALA A 228 8.96 -1.93 -14.99
C ALA A 228 8.66 -1.83 -16.49
N VAL A 229 8.35 -0.63 -16.96
CA VAL A 229 8.33 -0.27 -18.38
C VAL A 229 9.56 0.57 -18.64
N ASP A 230 10.57 -0.04 -19.25
CA ASP A 230 11.84 0.63 -19.47
C ASP A 230 12.48 0.32 -20.83
N ALA A 231 13.80 0.52 -20.92
CA ALA A 231 14.54 0.27 -22.16
C ALA A 231 14.49 -1.21 -22.57
N GLY A 232 14.27 -2.14 -21.64
CA GLY A 232 13.98 -3.54 -21.87
C GLY A 232 12.74 -3.73 -22.73
N ASP A 233 11.61 -3.16 -22.35
CA ASP A 233 10.34 -3.26 -23.10
C ASP A 233 10.42 -2.54 -24.43
N LEU A 234 11.02 -1.34 -24.43
CA LEU A 234 11.29 -0.62 -25.67
C LEU A 234 12.12 -1.46 -26.64
N SER A 235 13.13 -2.17 -26.14
CA SER A 235 13.95 -3.04 -26.99
C SER A 235 13.15 -4.19 -27.60
N LEU A 236 12.13 -4.70 -26.90
CA LEU A 236 11.21 -5.72 -27.43
C LEU A 236 10.33 -5.16 -28.55
N VAL A 237 9.75 -3.97 -28.40
CA VAL A 237 8.99 -3.30 -29.48
C VAL A 237 9.87 -3.10 -30.71
N LEU A 238 11.09 -2.61 -30.52
CA LEU A 238 12.02 -2.36 -31.64
C LEU A 238 12.51 -3.66 -32.30
N ALA A 239 12.74 -4.72 -31.53
CA ALA A 239 13.16 -6.03 -32.06
C ALA A 239 12.07 -6.71 -32.90
N HIS A 240 10.80 -6.46 -32.58
CA HIS A 240 9.65 -7.04 -33.26
C HIS A 240 8.97 -6.11 -34.26
N TRP A 241 9.55 -4.94 -34.56
CA TRP A 241 8.93 -3.93 -35.43
C TRP A 241 8.46 -4.49 -36.78
N GLY A 242 7.18 -4.28 -37.10
CA GLY A 242 6.52 -4.76 -38.32
C GLY A 242 6.20 -6.26 -38.34
N GLN A 243 6.46 -7.00 -37.24
CA GLN A 243 6.09 -8.41 -37.11
C GLN A 243 4.64 -8.54 -36.62
N LEU A 244 4.02 -9.69 -36.89
CA LEU A 244 2.64 -9.99 -36.50
C LEU A 244 2.62 -11.06 -35.41
N GLY A 245 1.68 -10.99 -34.47
CA GLY A 245 1.42 -12.06 -33.49
C GLY A 245 2.56 -12.29 -32.50
N THR A 246 3.34 -11.25 -32.21
CA THR A 246 4.39 -11.28 -31.18
C THR A 246 3.85 -10.70 -29.88
N VAL A 247 4.53 -10.96 -28.76
CA VAL A 247 4.15 -10.38 -27.45
C VAL A 247 4.28 -8.85 -27.40
N ALA A 248 4.98 -8.24 -28.37
CA ALA A 248 5.15 -6.79 -28.46
C ALA A 248 4.02 -6.06 -29.21
N ASP A 249 3.02 -6.79 -29.72
CA ASP A 249 1.75 -6.25 -30.26
C ASP A 249 0.77 -6.08 -29.08
N ILE A 250 0.98 -5.02 -28.32
CA ILE A 250 0.31 -4.72 -27.05
C ILE A 250 -0.94 -3.84 -27.24
N ASP A 251 -1.09 -3.17 -28.38
CA ASP A 251 -2.36 -2.51 -28.74
C ASP A 251 -3.36 -3.46 -29.46
N GLY A 252 -2.88 -4.61 -29.93
CA GLY A 252 -3.69 -5.67 -30.52
C GLY A 252 -4.20 -5.36 -31.92
N ASP A 253 -3.58 -4.40 -32.63
CA ASP A 253 -3.95 -4.06 -34.01
C ASP A 253 -3.45 -5.10 -35.04
N GLY A 254 -2.64 -6.05 -34.58
CA GLY A 254 -2.12 -7.18 -35.35
C GLY A 254 -0.70 -6.97 -35.86
N VAL A 255 -0.07 -5.80 -35.68
CA VAL A 255 1.28 -5.49 -36.13
C VAL A 255 2.05 -4.63 -35.13
N VAL A 256 3.27 -5.04 -34.79
CA VAL A 256 4.12 -4.22 -33.90
C VAL A 256 4.55 -2.92 -34.59
N GLY A 257 4.20 -1.78 -34.01
CA GLY A 257 4.46 -0.48 -34.60
C GLY A 257 4.40 0.70 -33.64
N ALA A 258 4.00 1.85 -34.19
CA ALA A 258 4.00 3.10 -33.44
C ALA A 258 2.93 3.15 -32.34
N GLY A 259 1.86 2.35 -32.46
CA GLY A 259 0.84 2.21 -31.42
C GLY A 259 1.41 1.56 -30.17
N ASP A 260 2.09 0.42 -30.31
CA ASP A 260 2.78 -0.27 -29.22
C ASP A 260 3.86 0.59 -28.57
N LEU A 261 4.68 1.26 -29.39
CA LEU A 261 5.70 2.18 -28.89
C LEU A 261 5.07 3.30 -28.05
N SER A 262 3.90 3.81 -28.47
CA SER A 262 3.21 4.87 -27.73
C SER A 262 2.73 4.37 -26.36
N ILE A 263 2.34 3.09 -26.24
CA ILE A 263 1.99 2.47 -24.96
C ILE A 263 3.24 2.36 -24.06
N VAL A 264 4.35 1.81 -24.54
CA VAL A 264 5.61 1.72 -23.75
C VAL A 264 6.05 3.11 -23.26
N LEU A 265 5.98 4.14 -24.11
CA LEU A 265 6.35 5.50 -23.70
C LEU A 265 5.34 6.16 -22.75
N ALA A 266 4.05 5.83 -22.87
CA ALA A 266 3.00 6.37 -22.01
C ALA A 266 3.04 5.78 -20.59
N TYR A 267 3.49 4.53 -20.47
CA TYR A 267 3.57 3.80 -19.20
C TYR A 267 5.00 3.71 -18.66
N TRP A 268 5.95 4.50 -19.19
CA TRP A 268 7.36 4.45 -18.81
C TRP A 268 7.55 4.65 -17.31
N GLY A 269 8.24 3.71 -16.67
CA GLY A 269 8.46 3.70 -15.23
C GLY A 269 7.95 2.42 -14.59
N ALA A 270 7.86 2.45 -13.27
CA ALA A 270 7.51 1.30 -12.47
C ALA A 270 6.00 0.97 -12.59
N CYS A 271 5.63 -0.30 -12.74
CA CYS A 271 4.22 -0.69 -12.88
C CYS A 271 3.41 -0.64 -11.56
N ASP A 272 4.04 -0.32 -10.44
CA ASP A 272 3.54 -0.58 -9.09
C ASP A 272 3.16 0.67 -8.27
N LEU A 273 3.23 1.87 -8.86
CA LEU A 273 3.08 3.16 -8.17
C LEU A 273 2.18 4.16 -8.88
#